data_AF-A0A098D6A0-F1
#
_entry.id   AF-A0A098D6A0-F1
#
_cell.length_a   1.000
_cell.length_b   1.000
_cell.length_c   1.000
_cell.angle_alpha   90.00
_cell.angle_beta   90.00
_cell.angle_gamma   90.00
#
_symmetry.space_group_name_H-M   'P 1'
#
loop_
_entity.id
_entity.type
_entity.pdbx_description
1 polymer ?
#
loop_
_entity_poly.entity_id
_entity_poly.type
_entity_poly.pdbx_seq_one_letter_code
_entity_poly.pdbx_strand_id
1 'polypeptide(L)'
;MSVPSDQRAHFLRLPDELIHEIFNLCHVSDHFNLALTCRRLADGGNATLERHRAAYREYGVVTDWKYLTIPSALQKVITDPYVAWNFRTIEIFGTRYSWEQWGDFMSEVPSTVRVFPSPDPEDILSSTFGDGQTYHQFQWREAFEKPHWSDLSDEDCGDSMNYAIWGTTRREQYEESIIRQHLSTYIDLLLEYGHFGCEDYQIERLSYPLRSGNDGILKALLITLCPRLNVLKTAKSNDETGNNCDWELMEWLSQIITMSWRRDSWAPGLRSLREVSIGIPTGLWFENRNLFGVHKPRHFRSLMLLPGLKSVYFGNMNLQTVADWRSEEQPPPLAALTGCSTVENVFLDQFVDRYDMQDQQYTAESVMEFLLIPKKLKTLTVRGGLKLQLSNPANNQALYVLMLHLSKSLEHAIEYNCRLRPSESTWGWFGRTQPIRKLYSETTKVTINAVNVMTLGFPQLATRKEEIDEWKRTRYLYHRAHQTLPNVEVILVQKSYRDDEMMDSEVMGKLERLLYLLVEDTARSGGKLKAIFIQQQPNPNKGNTIADFDYSKLINLGRERDIDIHVKENKNVPFYHYEFPTPPSMSSLQETSTEDGMGVFDPFTGCWATS
;
A
#
# COMPACT_ATOMS: atom_id res chain seq x y z
N MET A 1 57.83 28.12 -1.12
CA MET A 1 57.14 28.45 -2.37
C MET A 1 55.66 28.68 -2.06
N SER A 2 55.24 29.94 -2.00
CA SER A 2 53.86 30.35 -1.75
C SER A 2 53.03 30.12 -3.02
N VAL A 3 51.97 29.32 -2.92
CA VAL A 3 50.96 29.19 -3.97
C VAL A 3 50.27 30.57 -4.12
N PRO A 4 50.23 31.18 -5.31
CA PRO A 4 49.57 32.47 -5.47
C PRO A 4 48.06 32.31 -5.24
N SER A 5 47.54 33.01 -4.24
CA SER A 5 46.16 32.92 -3.74
C SER A 5 45.13 33.69 -4.57
N ASP A 6 45.35 33.89 -5.87
CA ASP A 6 44.49 34.78 -6.68
C ASP A 6 44.06 34.22 -8.05
N GLN A 7 44.05 32.89 -8.20
CA GLN A 7 43.27 32.25 -9.25
C GLN A 7 41.84 32.02 -8.76
N ARG A 8 41.07 33.11 -8.62
CA ARG A 8 39.59 32.98 -8.60
C ARG A 8 39.20 32.19 -9.85
N ALA A 9 38.45 31.09 -9.67
CA ALA A 9 37.99 30.27 -10.78
C ALA A 9 37.45 31.16 -11.91
N HIS A 10 37.97 30.99 -13.14
CA HIS A 10 37.63 31.83 -14.30
C HIS A 10 36.12 31.97 -14.51
N PHE A 11 35.39 30.93 -14.13
CA PHE A 11 33.93 30.83 -14.16
C PHE A 11 33.20 31.90 -13.31
N LEU A 12 33.82 32.36 -12.21
CA LEU A 12 33.22 33.37 -11.32
C LEU A 12 33.39 34.81 -11.82
N ARG A 13 34.18 35.00 -12.88
CA ARG A 13 34.38 36.31 -13.54
C ARG A 13 33.43 36.52 -14.72
N LEU A 14 32.59 35.52 -15.03
CA LEU A 14 31.63 35.62 -16.12
C LEU A 14 30.46 36.57 -15.75
N PRO A 15 29.92 37.32 -16.72
CA PRO A 15 28.65 38.03 -16.59
C PRO A 15 27.49 37.08 -16.25
N ASP A 16 26.42 37.63 -15.68
CA ASP A 16 25.22 36.87 -15.29
C ASP A 16 24.58 36.14 -16.46
N GLU A 17 24.60 36.76 -17.64
CA GLU A 17 24.03 36.21 -18.87
C GLU A 17 24.78 34.93 -19.30
N LEU A 18 26.10 34.91 -19.16
CA LEU A 18 26.90 33.73 -19.49
C LEU A 18 26.72 32.62 -18.46
N ILE A 19 26.59 32.96 -17.17
CA ILE A 19 26.30 31.97 -16.14
C ILE A 19 24.93 31.35 -16.39
N HIS A 20 23.91 32.15 -16.69
CA HIS A 20 22.57 31.68 -17.02
C HIS A 20 22.59 30.74 -18.25
N GLU A 21 23.33 31.09 -19.29
CA GLU A 21 23.44 30.25 -20.48
C GLU A 21 24.15 28.93 -20.20
N ILE A 22 25.12 28.90 -19.28
CA ILE A 22 25.74 27.64 -18.85
C ILE A 22 24.71 26.76 -18.14
N PHE A 23 23.84 27.33 -17.30
CA PHE A 23 22.72 26.59 -16.72
C PHE A 23 21.79 26.04 -17.82
N ASN A 24 21.50 26.79 -18.88
CA ASN A 24 20.65 26.30 -19.98
C ASN A 24 21.28 25.13 -20.77
N LEU A 25 22.60 25.07 -20.84
CA LEU A 25 23.35 23.99 -21.50
C LEU A 25 23.61 22.78 -20.60
N CYS A 26 23.47 22.93 -19.28
CA CYS A 26 23.62 21.83 -18.34
C CYS A 26 22.44 20.85 -18.41
N HIS A 27 22.69 19.59 -18.04
CA HIS A 27 21.60 18.65 -17.83
C HIS A 27 20.81 19.06 -16.57
N VAL A 28 19.49 18.85 -16.59
CA VAL A 28 18.58 19.25 -15.49
C VAL A 28 18.94 18.65 -14.12
N SER A 29 19.70 17.55 -14.10
CA SER A 29 20.22 16.95 -12.87
C SER A 29 21.30 17.77 -12.18
N ASP A 30 22.04 18.57 -12.94
CA ASP A 30 23.28 19.17 -12.49
C ASP A 30 23.08 20.60 -12.02
N HIS A 31 21.94 21.23 -12.36
CA HIS A 31 21.61 22.60 -11.99
C HIS A 31 21.73 22.85 -10.49
N PHE A 32 21.21 21.94 -9.66
CA PHE A 32 21.28 22.11 -8.20
C PHE A 32 22.72 21.99 -7.69
N ASN A 33 23.51 21.03 -8.18
CA ASN A 33 24.91 20.87 -7.79
C ASN A 33 25.76 22.06 -8.24
N LEU A 34 25.50 22.59 -9.43
CA LEU A 34 26.15 23.77 -9.97
C LEU A 34 25.85 25.01 -9.10
N ALA A 35 24.58 25.21 -8.73
CA ALA A 35 24.17 26.27 -7.82
C ALA A 35 24.80 26.13 -6.42
N LEU A 36 24.92 24.91 -5.90
CA LEU A 36 25.53 24.63 -4.59
C LEU A 36 27.05 24.91 -4.54
N THR A 37 27.71 25.07 -5.69
CA THR A 37 29.16 25.26 -5.74
C THR A 37 29.59 26.59 -5.11
N CYS A 38 28.86 27.69 -5.35
CA CYS A 38 29.08 28.98 -4.68
C CYS A 38 27.90 29.95 -4.86
N ARG A 39 27.85 31.01 -4.04
CA ARG A 39 26.78 32.03 -4.09
C ARG A 39 26.61 32.67 -5.47
N ARG A 40 27.71 33.00 -6.16
CA ARG A 40 27.69 33.60 -7.50
C ARG A 40 26.92 32.75 -8.51
N LEU A 41 27.08 31.42 -8.46
CA LEU A 41 26.38 30.50 -9.35
C LEU A 41 24.95 30.24 -8.92
N ALA A 42 24.68 30.24 -7.62
CA ALA A 42 23.30 30.23 -7.13
C ALA A 42 22.53 31.47 -7.63
N ASP A 43 23.13 32.65 -7.55
CA ASP A 43 22.53 33.91 -7.99
C ASP A 43 22.33 33.93 -9.52
N GLY A 44 23.36 33.56 -10.30
CA GLY A 44 23.26 33.51 -11.77
C GLY A 44 22.35 32.40 -12.30
N GLY A 45 22.18 31.32 -11.55
CA GLY A 45 21.26 30.22 -11.86
C GLY A 45 19.84 30.40 -11.30
N ASN A 46 19.54 31.53 -10.65
CA ASN A 46 18.30 31.68 -9.88
C ASN A 46 17.05 31.47 -10.74
N ALA A 47 17.00 31.99 -11.97
CA ALA A 47 15.88 31.78 -12.89
C ALA A 47 15.63 30.29 -13.19
N THR A 48 16.70 29.51 -13.38
CA THR A 48 16.64 28.06 -13.61
C THR A 48 16.14 27.33 -12.36
N LEU A 49 16.59 27.73 -11.17
CA LEU A 49 16.12 27.18 -9.90
C LEU A 49 14.64 27.52 -9.64
N GLU A 50 14.19 28.73 -9.95
CA GLU A 50 12.77 29.10 -9.87
C GLU A 50 11.93 28.26 -10.82
N ARG A 51 12.41 27.95 -12.02
CA ARG A 51 11.73 27.03 -12.94
C ARG A 51 11.59 25.63 -12.34
N HIS A 52 12.63 25.10 -11.69
CA HIS A 52 12.52 23.84 -10.97
C HIS A 52 11.51 23.90 -9.82
N ARG A 53 11.48 24.98 -9.04
CA ARG A 53 10.51 25.16 -7.95
C ARG A 53 9.09 25.27 -8.46
N ALA A 54 8.86 26.00 -9.55
CA ALA A 54 7.55 26.11 -10.20
C ALA A 54 7.08 24.74 -10.69
N ALA A 55 7.92 24.02 -11.43
CA ALA A 55 7.61 22.68 -11.91
C ALA A 55 7.36 21.69 -10.77
N TYR A 56 8.12 21.75 -9.67
CA TYR A 56 7.90 20.92 -8.50
C TYR A 56 6.59 21.24 -7.78
N ARG A 57 6.24 22.52 -7.63
CA ARG A 57 4.97 22.93 -7.01
C ARG A 57 3.77 22.46 -7.82
N GLU A 58 3.87 22.50 -9.13
CA GLU A 58 2.76 22.16 -10.03
C GLU A 58 2.65 20.65 -10.31
N TYR A 59 3.78 19.95 -10.47
CA TYR A 59 3.82 18.55 -10.92
C TYR A 59 4.50 17.58 -9.94
N GLY A 60 4.92 18.04 -8.76
CA GLY A 60 5.59 17.19 -7.76
C GLY A 60 4.73 16.00 -7.34
N VAL A 61 3.43 16.23 -7.20
CA VAL A 61 2.41 15.20 -6.97
C VAL A 61 1.34 15.34 -8.05
N VAL A 62 1.05 14.25 -8.74
CA VAL A 62 0.02 14.24 -9.80
C VAL A 62 -1.00 13.17 -9.52
N THR A 63 -2.28 13.55 -9.64
CA THR A 63 -3.42 12.66 -9.45
C THR A 63 -4.28 12.59 -10.70
N ASP A 64 -4.93 11.47 -10.95
CA ASP A 64 -5.85 11.30 -12.10
C ASP A 64 -7.31 11.67 -11.77
N TRP A 65 -7.51 12.41 -10.67
CA TRP A 65 -8.82 12.85 -10.21
C TRP A 65 -9.57 13.59 -11.31
N LYS A 66 -8.85 14.48 -12.02
CA LYS A 66 -9.38 15.16 -13.21
C LYS A 66 -8.96 14.43 -14.48
N TYR A 67 -9.89 14.30 -15.44
CA TYR A 67 -9.67 13.49 -16.65
C TYR A 67 -8.55 14.02 -17.56
N LEU A 68 -8.27 15.34 -17.54
CA LEU A 68 -7.19 15.92 -18.35
C LEU A 68 -5.83 15.93 -17.65
N THR A 69 -5.75 15.62 -16.35
CA THR A 69 -4.49 15.77 -15.63
C THR A 69 -3.40 14.87 -16.19
N ILE A 70 -3.67 13.57 -16.37
CA ILE A 70 -2.67 12.62 -16.88
C ILE A 70 -2.24 12.94 -18.31
N PRO A 71 -3.16 13.16 -19.29
CA PRO A 71 -2.76 13.56 -20.64
C PRO A 71 -1.95 14.85 -20.67
N SER A 72 -2.38 15.89 -19.95
CA SER A 72 -1.69 17.18 -19.93
C SER A 72 -0.32 17.06 -19.31
N ALA A 73 -0.21 16.35 -18.18
CA ALA A 73 1.05 16.02 -17.53
C ALA A 73 2.00 15.27 -18.48
N LEU A 74 1.51 14.24 -19.17
CA LEU A 74 2.31 13.46 -20.10
C LEU A 74 2.84 14.31 -21.26
N GLN A 75 1.99 15.15 -21.86
CA GLN A 75 2.43 16.08 -22.92
C GLN A 75 3.50 17.06 -22.41
N LYS A 76 3.37 17.56 -21.17
CA LYS A 76 4.38 18.42 -20.55
C LYS A 76 5.67 17.67 -20.25
N VAL A 77 5.61 16.42 -19.79
CA VAL A 77 6.79 15.58 -19.56
C VAL A 77 7.55 15.31 -20.86
N ILE A 78 6.84 15.09 -21.97
CA ILE A 78 7.45 14.87 -23.29
C ILE A 78 8.15 16.15 -23.81
N THR A 79 7.61 17.33 -23.49
CA THR A 79 8.07 18.60 -24.09
C THR A 79 8.98 19.43 -23.18
N ASP A 80 8.92 19.25 -21.86
CA ASP A 80 9.66 20.05 -20.88
C ASP A 80 10.45 19.15 -19.91
N PRO A 81 11.80 19.13 -20.00
CA PRO A 81 12.63 18.30 -19.13
C PRO A 81 12.61 18.75 -17.66
N TYR A 82 12.28 20.02 -17.37
CA TYR A 82 12.12 20.50 -15.99
C TYR A 82 10.88 19.90 -15.34
N VAL A 83 9.81 19.74 -16.12
CA VAL A 83 8.59 19.09 -15.65
C VAL A 83 8.89 17.61 -15.38
N ALA A 84 9.42 16.88 -16.37
CA ALA A 84 9.79 15.47 -16.22
C ALA A 84 10.67 15.19 -14.99
N TRP A 85 11.67 16.04 -14.72
CA TRP A 85 12.60 15.89 -13.60
C TRP A 85 11.96 16.08 -12.21
N ASN A 86 10.86 16.81 -12.13
CA ASN A 86 10.29 17.24 -10.86
C ASN A 86 9.11 16.41 -10.36
N PHE A 87 8.57 15.48 -11.16
CA PHE A 87 7.62 14.47 -10.69
C PHE A 87 8.21 13.63 -9.55
N ARG A 88 7.48 13.49 -8.44
CA ARG A 88 7.86 12.65 -7.28
C ARG A 88 6.87 11.56 -6.99
N THR A 89 5.59 11.89 -7.09
CA THR A 89 4.50 11.03 -6.65
C THR A 89 3.41 11.03 -7.71
N ILE A 90 2.94 9.85 -8.06
CA ILE A 90 1.74 9.66 -8.89
C ILE A 90 0.72 8.88 -8.10
N GLU A 91 -0.51 9.39 -8.09
CA GLU A 91 -1.65 8.82 -7.37
C GLU A 91 -2.79 8.54 -8.34
N ILE A 92 -3.21 7.28 -8.41
CA ILE A 92 -4.18 6.81 -9.39
C ILE A 92 -5.40 6.28 -8.66
N PHE A 93 -6.55 6.90 -8.88
CA PHE A 93 -7.83 6.53 -8.26
C PHE A 93 -8.57 5.42 -9.04
N GLY A 94 -8.33 5.29 -10.34
CA GLY A 94 -8.79 4.14 -11.13
C GLY A 94 -8.61 4.34 -12.62
N THR A 95 -9.05 3.41 -13.47
CA THR A 95 -8.82 3.47 -14.93
C THR A 95 -10.06 4.02 -15.65
N ARG A 96 -9.86 4.90 -16.65
CA ARG A 96 -10.89 5.22 -17.64
C ARG A 96 -10.67 4.28 -18.81
N TYR A 97 -11.61 3.37 -19.05
CA TYR A 97 -11.52 2.31 -20.07
C TYR A 97 -12.00 2.76 -21.44
N SER A 98 -12.88 3.76 -21.49
CA SER A 98 -13.47 4.26 -22.73
C SER A 98 -13.88 5.72 -22.62
N TRP A 99 -14.16 6.35 -23.76
CA TRP A 99 -14.58 7.75 -23.85
C TRP A 99 -15.78 8.14 -22.97
N GLU A 100 -16.69 7.21 -22.67
CA GLU A 100 -17.84 7.50 -21.80
C GLU A 100 -17.42 7.85 -20.35
N GLN A 101 -16.20 7.47 -19.95
CA GLN A 101 -15.63 7.65 -18.60
C GLN A 101 -14.72 8.88 -18.50
N TRP A 102 -14.57 9.68 -19.56
CA TRP A 102 -13.73 10.89 -19.57
C TRP A 102 -14.38 12.08 -18.86
N GLY A 103 -14.59 11.93 -17.55
CA GLY A 103 -15.02 12.96 -16.60
C GLY A 103 -14.17 12.95 -15.33
N ASP A 104 -14.33 13.98 -14.52
CA ASP A 104 -13.71 14.06 -13.19
C ASP A 104 -14.33 13.00 -12.27
N PHE A 105 -13.56 12.47 -11.32
CA PHE A 105 -14.12 11.59 -10.29
C PHE A 105 -15.08 12.38 -9.40
N MET A 106 -16.23 11.78 -9.08
CA MET A 106 -17.24 12.40 -8.23
C MET A 106 -16.96 12.13 -6.76
N SER A 107 -16.85 13.19 -5.96
CA SER A 107 -16.66 13.09 -4.51
C SER A 107 -17.91 12.61 -3.78
N GLU A 108 -19.09 12.90 -4.32
CA GLU A 108 -20.39 12.56 -3.72
C GLU A 108 -21.08 11.41 -4.46
N VAL A 109 -21.90 10.65 -3.73
CA VAL A 109 -22.71 9.55 -4.27
C VAL A 109 -23.79 10.13 -5.19
N PRO A 110 -23.83 9.75 -6.48
CA PRO A 110 -24.90 10.16 -7.37
C PRO A 110 -26.25 9.62 -6.89
N SER A 111 -27.32 10.39 -7.11
CA SER A 111 -28.69 9.93 -6.82
C SER A 111 -29.12 8.68 -7.58
N THR A 112 -28.41 8.32 -8.67
CA THR A 112 -28.66 7.10 -9.46
C THR A 112 -28.11 5.83 -8.80
N VAL A 113 -27.17 5.96 -7.87
CA VAL A 113 -26.50 4.82 -7.23
C VAL A 113 -27.35 4.30 -6.09
N ARG A 114 -27.68 3.01 -6.12
CA ARG A 114 -28.43 2.36 -5.05
C ARG A 114 -27.54 2.16 -3.83
N VAL A 115 -28.04 2.60 -2.68
CA VAL A 115 -27.37 2.46 -1.39
C VAL A 115 -28.01 1.32 -0.61
N PHE A 116 -27.18 0.40 -0.12
CA PHE A 116 -27.59 -0.73 0.71
C PHE A 116 -27.05 -0.61 2.14
N PRO A 117 -27.81 -0.97 3.18
CA PRO A 117 -29.17 -1.52 3.09
C PRO A 117 -30.17 -0.47 2.58
N SER A 118 -31.13 -0.91 1.75
CA SER A 118 -32.24 -0.05 1.33
C SER A 118 -32.90 0.53 2.60
N PRO A 119 -33.36 1.79 2.61
CA PRO A 119 -34.15 2.32 3.72
C PRO A 119 -35.48 1.59 3.96
N ASP A 120 -35.81 0.57 3.15
CA ASP A 120 -37.01 -0.27 3.34
C ASP A 120 -36.95 -1.08 4.65
N PRO A 121 -37.99 -1.00 5.50
CA PRO A 121 -38.01 -1.66 6.81
C PRO A 121 -37.91 -3.19 6.79
N GLU A 122 -38.22 -3.85 5.67
CA GLU A 122 -38.31 -5.31 5.59
C GLU A 122 -36.95 -6.01 5.29
N ASP A 123 -35.97 -5.30 4.71
CA ASP A 123 -34.65 -5.87 4.36
C ASP A 123 -33.58 -5.72 5.46
N ILE A 124 -33.92 -5.02 6.56
CA ILE A 124 -33.01 -4.74 7.69
C ILE A 124 -32.58 -6.03 8.43
N LEU A 125 -33.30 -7.14 8.24
CA LEU A 125 -33.05 -8.41 8.92
C LEU A 125 -32.04 -9.34 8.21
N SER A 126 -31.59 -9.04 6.97
CA SER A 126 -30.78 -10.00 6.19
C SER A 126 -29.34 -9.58 5.88
N SER A 127 -28.91 -8.34 6.10
CA SER A 127 -27.55 -7.92 5.66
C SER A 127 -26.93 -6.74 6.43
N THR A 128 -27.27 -6.57 7.71
CA THR A 128 -26.64 -5.56 8.55
C THR A 128 -25.22 -5.99 8.95
N PHE A 129 -24.24 -5.67 8.10
CA PHE A 129 -22.86 -5.50 8.56
C PHE A 129 -22.86 -4.32 9.54
N GLY A 130 -22.71 -4.62 10.84
CA GLY A 130 -22.99 -3.74 11.99
C GLY A 130 -22.07 -2.52 12.20
N ASP A 131 -21.61 -1.86 11.13
CA ASP A 131 -20.80 -0.64 11.20
C ASP A 131 -21.52 0.57 10.58
N GLY A 132 -22.83 0.49 10.31
CA GLY A 132 -23.55 1.52 9.55
C GLY A 132 -22.97 1.73 8.14
N GLN A 133 -22.26 0.73 7.62
CA GLN A 133 -21.59 0.82 6.33
C GLN A 133 -22.61 0.68 5.22
N THR A 134 -22.78 1.77 4.49
CA THR A 134 -23.54 1.80 3.24
C THR A 134 -22.70 1.15 2.14
N TYR A 135 -23.25 0.12 1.49
CA TYR A 135 -22.69 -0.44 0.26
C TYR A 135 -23.34 0.25 -0.92
N HIS A 136 -22.52 0.74 -1.84
CA HIS A 136 -23.00 1.30 -3.09
C HIS A 136 -22.95 0.21 -4.15
N GLN A 137 -24.10 -0.18 -4.69
CA GLN A 137 -24.12 -0.96 -5.92
C GLN A 137 -24.08 0.03 -7.08
N PHE A 138 -22.93 0.11 -7.73
CA PHE A 138 -22.69 1.06 -8.82
C PHE A 138 -21.88 0.42 -9.93
N GLN A 139 -22.04 0.93 -11.13
CA GLN A 139 -21.19 0.61 -12.27
C GLN A 139 -20.03 1.61 -12.32
N TRP A 140 -18.83 1.17 -12.68
CA TRP A 140 -17.64 2.03 -12.67
C TRP A 140 -17.80 3.36 -13.42
N ARG A 141 -18.56 3.37 -14.53
CA ARG A 141 -18.91 4.57 -15.29
C ARG A 141 -19.68 5.64 -14.48
N GLU A 142 -20.37 5.24 -13.42
CA GLU A 142 -21.08 6.13 -12.50
C GLU A 142 -20.16 6.83 -11.50
N ALA A 143 -18.86 6.48 -11.44
CA ALA A 143 -17.89 7.19 -10.60
C ALA A 143 -17.44 8.53 -11.21
N PHE A 144 -17.79 8.79 -12.47
CA PHE A 144 -17.33 9.95 -13.23
C PHE A 144 -18.46 10.97 -13.46
N GLU A 145 -18.10 12.24 -13.47
CA GLU A 145 -19.00 13.35 -13.76
C GLU A 145 -19.74 13.11 -15.09
N LYS A 146 -21.03 13.45 -15.13
CA LYS A 146 -21.90 13.33 -16.31
C LYS A 146 -21.90 14.66 -17.08
N PRO A 147 -21.89 14.65 -18.43
CA PRO A 147 -22.08 15.86 -19.22
C PRO A 147 -23.40 16.57 -18.88
N HIS A 148 -23.44 17.90 -19.01
CA HIS A 148 -24.64 18.69 -18.74
C HIS A 148 -25.75 18.34 -19.75
N TRP A 149 -26.93 17.96 -19.25
CA TRP A 149 -28.05 17.41 -20.05
C TRP A 149 -28.69 18.39 -21.05
N SER A 150 -28.39 19.69 -20.96
CA SER A 150 -29.03 20.73 -21.78
C SER A 150 -28.76 20.60 -23.29
N ASP A 151 -27.77 19.79 -23.69
CA ASP A 151 -27.26 19.76 -25.06
C ASP A 151 -27.65 18.49 -25.83
N LEU A 152 -28.36 17.53 -25.21
CA LEU A 152 -28.70 16.24 -25.81
C LEU A 152 -30.20 15.94 -25.60
N SER A 153 -30.97 16.07 -26.67
CA SER A 153 -32.44 16.03 -26.71
C SER A 153 -33.10 14.68 -26.34
N ASP A 154 -34.37 14.79 -25.93
CA ASP A 154 -35.42 13.81 -25.63
C ASP A 154 -35.25 12.95 -24.35
N GLU A 155 -36.08 13.29 -23.35
CA GLU A 155 -36.13 12.82 -21.95
C GLU A 155 -36.45 11.32 -21.73
N ASP A 156 -36.30 10.44 -22.73
CA ASP A 156 -36.77 9.04 -22.60
C ASP A 156 -35.82 7.98 -23.19
N CYS A 157 -34.54 8.32 -23.40
CA CYS A 157 -33.53 7.33 -23.75
C CYS A 157 -33.00 6.61 -22.50
N GLY A 158 -33.12 5.29 -22.45
CA GLY A 158 -32.60 4.48 -21.33
C GLY A 158 -31.09 4.63 -21.12
N ASP A 159 -30.62 4.42 -19.88
CA ASP A 159 -29.25 4.72 -19.43
C ASP A 159 -28.14 4.29 -20.39
N SER A 160 -28.24 3.09 -20.97
CA SER A 160 -27.22 2.58 -21.91
C SER A 160 -27.04 3.44 -23.16
N MET A 161 -28.12 4.07 -23.64
CA MET A 161 -28.06 4.95 -24.81
C MET A 161 -27.39 6.28 -24.44
N ASN A 162 -27.67 6.81 -23.24
CA ASN A 162 -27.06 8.05 -22.75
C ASN A 162 -25.53 7.92 -22.63
N TYR A 163 -25.03 6.81 -22.10
CA TYR A 163 -23.57 6.58 -22.02
C TYR A 163 -22.91 6.46 -23.39
N ALA A 164 -23.57 5.82 -24.37
CA ALA A 164 -23.05 5.73 -25.74
C ALA A 164 -22.97 7.12 -26.41
N ILE A 165 -23.98 7.97 -26.18
CA ILE A 165 -23.97 9.36 -26.63
C ILE A 165 -22.83 10.13 -25.95
N TRP A 166 -22.68 10.04 -24.62
CA TRP A 166 -21.59 10.70 -23.89
C TRP A 166 -20.21 10.25 -24.37
N GLY A 167 -20.03 8.95 -24.61
CA GLY A 167 -18.80 8.42 -25.18
C GLY A 167 -18.49 9.02 -26.55
N THR A 168 -19.50 9.19 -27.40
CA THR A 168 -19.34 9.82 -28.72
C THR A 168 -19.00 11.31 -28.59
N THR A 169 -19.74 12.06 -27.77
CA THR A 169 -19.49 13.50 -27.55
C THR A 169 -18.10 13.76 -26.98
N ARG A 170 -17.69 13.00 -25.95
CA ARG A 170 -16.34 13.12 -25.35
C ARG A 170 -15.25 12.72 -26.33
N ARG A 171 -15.48 11.70 -27.13
CA ARG A 171 -14.55 11.31 -28.20
C ARG A 171 -14.37 12.45 -29.20
N GLU A 172 -15.45 13.04 -29.70
CA GLU A 172 -15.39 14.17 -30.63
C GLU A 172 -14.67 15.38 -30.01
N GLN A 173 -14.89 15.62 -28.72
CA GLN A 173 -14.29 16.74 -28.00
C GLN A 173 -12.79 16.55 -27.72
N TYR A 174 -12.35 15.33 -27.40
CA TYR A 174 -11.02 15.10 -26.80
C TYR A 174 -10.10 14.16 -27.59
N GLU A 175 -10.63 13.25 -28.44
CA GLU A 175 -9.79 12.27 -29.16
C GLU A 175 -8.72 12.95 -30.01
N GLU A 176 -9.05 14.09 -30.63
CA GLU A 176 -8.12 14.81 -31.49
C GLU A 176 -6.92 15.37 -30.70
N SER A 177 -7.19 16.12 -29.62
CA SER A 177 -6.17 16.81 -28.84
C SER A 177 -5.39 15.90 -27.88
N ILE A 178 -5.98 14.78 -27.46
CA ILE A 178 -5.35 13.88 -26.49
C ILE A 178 -4.64 12.73 -27.19
N ILE A 179 -5.26 12.15 -28.22
CA ILE A 179 -4.79 10.92 -28.86
C ILE A 179 -4.26 11.20 -30.26
N ARG A 180 -5.06 11.70 -31.21
CA ARG A 180 -4.67 11.70 -32.63
C ARG A 180 -3.42 12.54 -32.92
N GLN A 181 -3.32 13.73 -32.33
CA GLN A 181 -2.16 14.60 -32.50
C GLN A 181 -0.86 14.01 -31.91
N HIS A 182 -0.97 13.08 -30.97
CA HIS A 182 0.17 12.55 -30.21
C HIS A 182 0.36 11.04 -30.36
N LEU A 183 -0.48 10.36 -31.14
CA LEU A 183 -0.53 8.91 -31.21
C LEU A 183 0.81 8.33 -31.65
N SER A 184 1.42 8.87 -32.70
CA SER A 184 2.73 8.41 -33.17
C SER A 184 3.78 8.56 -32.06
N THR A 185 3.83 9.72 -31.40
CA THR A 185 4.75 9.98 -30.30
C THR A 185 4.55 9.00 -29.14
N TYR A 186 3.31 8.71 -28.75
CA TYR A 186 3.04 7.75 -27.68
C TYR A 186 3.47 6.33 -28.08
N ILE A 187 3.20 5.91 -29.31
CA ILE A 187 3.63 4.61 -29.82
C ILE A 187 5.16 4.53 -29.84
N ASP A 188 5.86 5.54 -30.37
CA ASP A 188 7.31 5.58 -30.42
C ASP A 188 7.93 5.46 -29.02
N LEU A 189 7.38 6.19 -28.04
CA LEU A 189 7.83 6.12 -26.65
C LEU A 189 7.52 4.77 -25.99
N LEU A 190 6.40 4.13 -26.34
CA LEU A 190 6.08 2.77 -25.88
C LEU A 190 7.02 1.73 -26.51
N LEU A 191 7.42 1.90 -27.76
CA LEU A 191 8.42 1.03 -28.39
C LEU A 191 9.80 1.22 -27.72
N GLU A 192 10.19 2.47 -27.46
CA GLU A 192 11.50 2.83 -26.87
C GLU A 192 11.61 2.43 -25.39
N TYR A 193 10.65 2.86 -24.55
CA TYR A 193 10.70 2.69 -23.09
C TYR A 193 9.86 1.50 -22.60
N GLY A 194 8.83 1.13 -23.36
CA GLY A 194 7.98 -0.03 -23.07
C GLY A 194 8.51 -1.35 -23.64
N HIS A 195 9.49 -1.29 -24.54
CA HIS A 195 10.12 -2.44 -25.21
C HIS A 195 9.16 -3.31 -26.04
N PHE A 196 8.03 -2.75 -26.46
CA PHE A 196 7.10 -3.43 -27.36
C PHE A 196 7.71 -3.65 -28.75
N GLY A 197 7.19 -4.65 -29.49
CA GLY A 197 7.64 -4.93 -30.85
C GLY A 197 7.16 -3.86 -31.84
N CYS A 198 7.95 -3.57 -32.88
CA CYS A 198 7.59 -2.63 -33.95
C CYS A 198 6.78 -3.28 -35.10
N GLU A 199 6.28 -4.50 -34.90
CA GLU A 199 5.43 -5.20 -35.86
C GLU A 199 4.04 -4.57 -35.91
N ASP A 200 3.42 -4.55 -37.10
CA ASP A 200 2.13 -3.91 -37.34
C ASP A 200 1.06 -4.37 -36.33
N TYR A 201 1.03 -5.66 -36.00
CA TYR A 201 0.11 -6.23 -35.01
C TYR A 201 0.29 -5.63 -33.61
N GLN A 202 1.54 -5.39 -33.17
CA GLN A 202 1.81 -4.78 -31.86
C GLN A 202 1.46 -3.29 -31.87
N ILE A 203 1.75 -2.58 -32.96
CA ILE A 203 1.35 -1.18 -33.11
C ILE A 203 -0.18 -1.05 -33.07
N GLU A 204 -0.90 -1.94 -33.74
CA GLU A 204 -2.37 -1.99 -33.70
C GLU A 204 -2.88 -2.30 -32.28
N ARG A 205 -2.27 -3.29 -31.60
CA ARG A 205 -2.58 -3.65 -30.21
C ARG A 205 -2.40 -2.49 -29.23
N LEU A 206 -1.37 -1.66 -29.41
CA LEU A 206 -1.15 -0.45 -28.59
C LEU A 206 -2.07 0.71 -29.00
N SER A 207 -2.36 0.84 -30.29
CA SER A 207 -3.19 1.92 -30.83
C SER A 207 -4.67 1.78 -30.47
N TYR A 208 -5.17 0.56 -30.40
CA TYR A 208 -6.60 0.30 -30.19
C TYR A 208 -7.11 0.83 -28.83
N PRO A 209 -6.47 0.50 -27.67
CA PRO A 209 -6.88 1.04 -26.37
C PRO A 209 -6.78 2.58 -26.31
N LEU A 210 -5.74 3.17 -26.89
CA LEU A 210 -5.59 4.63 -26.95
C LEU A 210 -6.77 5.28 -27.69
N ARG A 211 -7.14 4.73 -28.86
CA ARG A 211 -8.27 5.23 -29.67
C ARG A 211 -9.63 4.96 -29.03
N SER A 212 -9.76 3.93 -28.21
CA SER A 212 -11.00 3.66 -27.47
C SER A 212 -11.20 4.57 -26.27
N GLY A 213 -10.20 5.36 -25.89
CA GLY A 213 -10.22 6.24 -24.72
C GLY A 213 -9.79 5.52 -23.45
N ASN A 214 -8.93 4.49 -23.54
CA ASN A 214 -8.33 3.89 -22.37
C ASN A 214 -7.12 4.72 -21.89
N ASP A 215 -7.15 5.20 -20.64
CA ASP A 215 -6.08 6.03 -20.06
C ASP A 215 -5.01 5.23 -19.29
N GLY A 216 -5.19 3.92 -19.11
CA GLY A 216 -4.28 3.04 -18.37
C GLY A 216 -2.88 3.00 -18.98
N ILE A 217 -2.79 2.96 -20.31
CA ILE A 217 -1.50 2.98 -21.03
C ILE A 217 -0.82 4.35 -20.97
N LEU A 218 -1.58 5.45 -20.97
CA LEU A 218 -1.04 6.81 -20.81
C LEU A 218 -0.44 7.00 -19.41
N LYS A 219 -1.12 6.47 -18.39
CA LYS A 219 -0.63 6.43 -17.00
C LYS A 219 0.66 5.62 -16.90
N ALA A 220 0.71 4.44 -17.52
CA ALA A 220 1.92 3.61 -17.57
C ALA A 220 3.08 4.36 -18.25
N LEU A 221 2.82 5.02 -19.38
CA LEU A 221 3.82 5.82 -20.09
C LEU A 221 4.34 6.98 -19.22
N LEU A 222 3.46 7.74 -18.56
CA LEU A 222 3.86 8.80 -17.64
C LEU A 222 4.79 8.28 -16.53
N ILE A 223 4.47 7.12 -15.95
CA ILE A 223 5.30 6.47 -14.92
C ILE A 223 6.69 6.12 -15.47
N THR A 224 6.79 5.66 -16.71
CA THR A 224 8.07 5.26 -17.31
C THR A 224 9.00 6.44 -17.61
N LEU A 225 8.44 7.60 -17.98
CA LEU A 225 9.21 8.74 -18.49
C LEU A 225 9.79 9.65 -17.39
N CYS A 226 9.25 9.61 -16.18
CA CYS A 226 9.62 10.55 -15.11
C CYS A 226 10.86 10.08 -14.32
N PRO A 227 12.09 10.57 -14.59
CA PRO A 227 13.38 10.04 -14.05
C PRO A 227 13.55 10.12 -12.54
N ARG A 228 12.62 10.76 -11.85
CA ARG A 228 12.73 11.13 -10.46
C ARG A 228 11.45 10.83 -9.66
N LEU A 229 10.54 10.07 -10.30
CA LEU A 229 9.38 9.46 -9.70
C LEU A 229 9.82 8.47 -8.62
N ASN A 230 9.42 8.73 -7.38
CA ASN A 230 9.82 7.96 -6.20
C ASN A 230 8.69 7.06 -5.71
N VAL A 231 7.45 7.56 -5.79
CA VAL A 231 6.28 6.96 -5.15
C VAL A 231 5.16 6.77 -6.18
N LEU A 232 4.61 5.57 -6.24
CA LEU A 232 3.39 5.26 -6.99
C LEU A 232 2.33 4.73 -6.04
N LYS A 233 1.13 5.31 -6.11
CA LYS A 233 -0.03 4.91 -5.32
C LYS A 233 -1.19 4.61 -6.24
N THR A 234 -1.82 3.47 -6.07
CA THR A 234 -3.06 3.13 -6.77
C THR A 234 -4.14 2.78 -5.76
N ALA A 235 -5.28 3.44 -5.88
CA ALA A 235 -6.47 3.15 -5.11
C ALA A 235 -7.04 1.77 -5.46
N LYS A 236 -7.91 1.28 -4.59
CA LYS A 236 -8.75 0.13 -4.88
C LYS A 236 -9.93 0.54 -5.77
N SER A 237 -9.93 0.08 -7.02
CA SER A 237 -11.03 0.28 -7.95
C SER A 237 -12.05 -0.87 -7.87
N ASN A 238 -13.35 -0.56 -8.00
CA ASN A 238 -14.41 -1.57 -8.13
C ASN A 238 -14.62 -1.92 -9.61
N ASP A 239 -13.62 -2.54 -10.23
CA ASP A 239 -13.70 -2.89 -11.64
C ASP A 239 -14.47 -4.21 -11.81
N GLU A 240 -15.80 -4.15 -11.66
CA GLU A 240 -16.73 -5.22 -12.09
C GLU A 240 -16.76 -5.38 -13.63
N THR A 241 -15.93 -4.64 -14.36
CA THR A 241 -15.74 -4.76 -15.81
C THR A 241 -14.95 -6.02 -16.16
N GLY A 242 -15.48 -7.20 -15.79
CA GLY A 242 -14.83 -8.52 -15.91
C GLY A 242 -14.35 -8.94 -17.32
N ASN A 243 -14.51 -8.09 -18.33
CA ASN A 243 -13.98 -8.27 -19.68
C ASN A 243 -12.84 -7.31 -20.07
N ASN A 244 -12.62 -6.19 -19.35
CA ASN A 244 -11.64 -5.15 -19.72
C ASN A 244 -10.41 -5.10 -18.80
N CYS A 245 -10.27 -6.05 -17.87
CA CYS A 245 -9.17 -6.11 -16.90
C CYS A 245 -7.77 -6.19 -17.55
N ASP A 246 -7.69 -6.61 -18.83
CA ASP A 246 -6.42 -6.68 -19.56
C ASP A 246 -5.88 -5.32 -20.02
N TRP A 247 -6.64 -4.23 -19.85
CA TRP A 247 -6.21 -2.88 -20.23
C TRP A 247 -6.10 -1.92 -19.04
N GLU A 248 -6.02 -2.46 -17.83
CA GLU A 248 -5.75 -1.68 -16.62
C GLU A 248 -4.30 -1.18 -16.57
N LEU A 249 -4.09 -0.08 -15.83
CA LEU A 249 -2.75 0.45 -15.57
C LEU A 249 -1.75 -0.64 -15.12
N MET A 250 -2.15 -1.45 -14.13
CA MET A 250 -1.25 -2.47 -13.57
C MET A 250 -0.89 -3.54 -14.59
N GLU A 251 -1.73 -3.76 -15.60
CA GLU A 251 -1.45 -4.70 -16.66
C GLU A 251 -0.36 -4.18 -17.60
N TRP A 252 -0.54 -2.97 -18.11
CA TRP A 252 0.46 -2.30 -18.95
C TRP A 252 1.79 -2.15 -18.23
N LEU A 253 1.75 -1.70 -16.97
CA LEU A 253 2.95 -1.52 -16.17
C LEU A 253 3.70 -2.84 -15.94
N SER A 254 2.97 -3.95 -15.71
CA SER A 254 3.58 -5.27 -15.51
C SER A 254 4.29 -5.80 -16.76
N GLN A 255 3.68 -5.61 -17.94
CA GLN A 255 4.29 -5.97 -19.22
C GLN A 255 5.57 -5.16 -19.46
N ILE A 256 5.51 -3.84 -19.30
CA ILE A 256 6.67 -2.95 -19.48
C ILE A 256 7.80 -3.34 -18.52
N ILE A 257 7.50 -3.59 -17.24
CA ILE A 257 8.52 -3.99 -16.26
C ILE A 257 9.13 -5.34 -16.64
N THR A 258 8.31 -6.32 -17.00
CA THR A 258 8.79 -7.65 -17.40
C THR A 258 9.71 -7.57 -18.62
N MET A 259 9.35 -6.76 -19.62
CA MET A 259 10.18 -6.56 -20.80
C MET A 259 11.47 -5.78 -20.50
N SER A 260 11.38 -4.75 -19.65
CA SER A 260 12.56 -4.00 -19.19
C SER A 260 13.55 -4.90 -18.47
N TRP A 261 13.07 -5.79 -17.62
CA TRP A 261 13.89 -6.78 -16.92
C TRP A 261 14.53 -7.78 -17.89
N ARG A 262 13.77 -8.34 -18.85
CA ARG A 262 14.29 -9.30 -19.84
C ARG A 262 15.40 -8.72 -20.71
N ARG A 263 15.33 -7.41 -21.01
CA ARG A 263 16.31 -6.69 -21.82
C ARG A 263 17.41 -6.01 -21.02
N ASP A 264 17.35 -6.08 -19.68
CA ASP A 264 18.20 -5.33 -18.76
C ASP A 264 18.28 -3.82 -19.12
N SER A 265 17.15 -3.25 -19.55
CA SER A 265 17.05 -1.88 -20.02
C SER A 265 15.86 -1.21 -19.37
N TRP A 266 16.13 -0.33 -18.40
CA TRP A 266 15.11 0.27 -17.55
C TRP A 266 14.77 1.69 -17.99
N ALA A 267 13.48 1.94 -18.23
CA ALA A 267 12.97 3.28 -18.36
C ALA A 267 13.30 4.12 -17.11
N PRO A 268 13.57 5.43 -17.27
CA PRO A 268 14.11 6.25 -16.21
C PRO A 268 13.22 6.30 -14.96
N GLY A 269 11.89 6.35 -15.12
CA GLY A 269 10.96 6.34 -14.00
C GLY A 269 10.86 4.99 -13.28
N LEU A 270 10.94 3.88 -14.01
CA LEU A 270 10.98 2.54 -13.39
C LEU A 270 12.26 2.33 -12.57
N ARG A 271 13.37 2.91 -13.02
CA ARG A 271 14.63 2.88 -12.27
C ARG A 271 14.59 3.74 -11.00
N SER A 272 13.81 4.81 -10.98
CA SER A 272 13.74 5.75 -9.85
C SER A 272 12.71 5.39 -8.79
N LEU A 273 11.69 4.57 -9.12
CA LEU A 273 10.68 4.13 -8.16
C LEU A 273 11.32 3.45 -6.93
N ARG A 274 10.87 3.84 -5.74
CA ARG A 274 11.28 3.28 -4.44
C ARG A 274 10.10 2.73 -3.65
N GLU A 275 8.92 3.29 -3.84
CA GLU A 275 7.72 2.93 -3.09
C GLU A 275 6.55 2.72 -4.04
N VAL A 276 5.88 1.57 -3.92
CA VAL A 276 4.69 1.24 -4.71
C VAL A 276 3.60 0.73 -3.77
N SER A 277 2.43 1.34 -3.85
CA SER A 277 1.27 0.99 -3.02
C SER A 277 0.09 0.73 -3.92
N ILE A 278 -0.50 -0.46 -3.80
CA ILE A 278 -1.58 -0.92 -4.68
C ILE A 278 -2.80 -1.29 -3.85
N GLY A 279 -3.98 -0.94 -4.34
CA GLY A 279 -5.23 -1.30 -3.69
C GLY A 279 -5.43 -0.53 -2.40
N ILE A 280 -4.94 0.72 -2.35
CA ILE A 280 -5.05 1.57 -1.18
C ILE A 280 -6.54 1.89 -0.95
N PRO A 281 -7.07 1.64 0.27
CA PRO A 281 -8.40 2.10 0.62
C PRO A 281 -8.42 3.63 0.66
N THR A 282 -9.36 4.24 -0.06
CA THR A 282 -9.49 5.70 -0.18
C THR A 282 -10.61 6.26 0.69
N GLY A 283 -11.49 5.40 1.22
CA GLY A 283 -12.69 5.79 1.94
C GLY A 283 -13.78 6.36 1.04
N LEU A 284 -13.57 6.38 -0.28
CA LEU A 284 -14.52 6.95 -1.24
C LEU A 284 -15.73 6.04 -1.42
N TRP A 285 -16.84 6.61 -1.84
CA TRP A 285 -18.11 5.89 -1.97
C TRP A 285 -18.09 4.85 -3.09
N PHE A 286 -17.28 5.07 -4.12
CA PHE A 286 -17.02 4.13 -5.21
C PHE A 286 -15.88 3.14 -4.87
N GLU A 287 -15.45 3.08 -3.61
CA GLU A 287 -14.54 2.04 -3.17
C GLU A 287 -15.33 0.76 -2.88
N ASN A 288 -14.91 -0.37 -3.48
CA ASN A 288 -15.45 -1.66 -3.07
C ASN A 288 -14.87 -2.04 -1.69
N ARG A 289 -15.64 -1.83 -0.63
CA ARG A 289 -15.27 -2.34 0.71
C ARG A 289 -15.37 -3.86 0.81
N ASN A 290 -16.07 -4.51 -0.11
CA ASN A 290 -16.01 -5.95 -0.24
C ASN A 290 -14.65 -6.35 -0.82
N LEU A 291 -14.05 -7.36 -0.23
CA LEU A 291 -12.65 -7.81 -0.38
C LEU A 291 -12.35 -8.44 -1.77
N PHE A 292 -13.00 -8.00 -2.85
CA PHE A 292 -12.97 -8.66 -4.17
C PHE A 292 -11.95 -8.08 -5.16
N GLY A 293 -11.09 -7.15 -4.74
CA GLY A 293 -10.02 -6.68 -5.62
C GLY A 293 -9.08 -7.83 -5.99
N VAL A 294 -9.05 -8.23 -7.26
CA VAL A 294 -8.20 -9.34 -7.72
C VAL A 294 -6.91 -8.79 -8.30
N HIS A 295 -5.90 -8.56 -7.47
CA HIS A 295 -4.56 -8.35 -7.98
C HIS A 295 -4.00 -9.67 -8.50
N LYS A 296 -3.73 -9.74 -9.82
CA LYS A 296 -3.20 -10.95 -10.46
C LYS A 296 -1.76 -11.21 -9.95
N PRO A 297 -1.34 -12.46 -9.69
CA PRO A 297 0.04 -12.77 -9.26
C PRO A 297 1.13 -12.17 -10.17
N ARG A 298 0.84 -12.00 -11.46
CA ARG A 298 1.74 -11.35 -12.42
C ARG A 298 2.08 -9.90 -12.05
N HIS A 299 1.13 -9.14 -11.50
CA HIS A 299 1.35 -7.74 -11.11
C HIS A 299 2.38 -7.65 -10.00
N PHE A 300 2.22 -8.50 -8.99
CA PHE A 300 3.14 -8.63 -7.88
C PHE A 300 4.56 -9.03 -8.33
N ARG A 301 4.68 -10.13 -9.09
CA ARG A 301 5.99 -10.62 -9.55
C ARG A 301 6.73 -9.58 -10.39
N SER A 302 6.01 -8.88 -11.26
CA SER A 302 6.59 -7.84 -12.11
C SER A 302 7.12 -6.68 -11.27
N LEU A 303 6.33 -6.13 -10.34
CA LEU A 303 6.80 -5.03 -9.50
C LEU A 303 8.05 -5.37 -8.68
N MET A 304 8.15 -6.61 -8.20
CA MET A 304 9.32 -7.05 -7.45
C MET A 304 10.62 -7.06 -8.28
N LEU A 305 10.54 -7.01 -9.62
CA LEU A 305 11.70 -6.89 -10.51
C LEU A 305 12.28 -5.47 -10.56
N LEU A 306 11.55 -4.45 -10.09
CA LEU A 306 12.00 -3.07 -10.17
C LEU A 306 13.33 -2.89 -9.42
N PRO A 307 14.37 -2.34 -10.08
CA PRO A 307 15.75 -2.42 -9.60
C PRO A 307 16.04 -1.55 -8.37
N GLY A 308 15.17 -0.60 -8.07
CA GLY A 308 15.31 0.32 -6.96
C GLY A 308 14.22 0.21 -5.89
N LEU A 309 13.24 -0.67 -6.07
CA LEU A 309 12.08 -0.74 -5.19
C LEU A 309 12.49 -1.15 -3.77
N LYS A 310 12.02 -0.42 -2.76
CA LYS A 310 12.36 -0.59 -1.35
C LYS A 310 11.16 -0.96 -0.49
N SER A 311 10.01 -0.33 -0.73
CA SER A 311 8.79 -0.60 0.01
C SER A 311 7.64 -0.92 -0.94
N VAL A 312 6.84 -1.90 -0.54
CA VAL A 312 5.61 -2.27 -1.25
C VAL A 312 4.45 -2.41 -0.29
N TYR A 313 3.29 -1.92 -0.72
CA TYR A 313 2.00 -2.16 -0.07
C TYR A 313 1.05 -2.82 -1.05
N PHE A 314 0.37 -3.85 -0.58
CA PHE A 314 -0.68 -4.53 -1.32
C PHE A 314 -1.94 -4.59 -0.46
N GLY A 315 -2.99 -3.94 -0.92
CA GLY A 315 -4.33 -4.05 -0.36
C GLY A 315 -5.14 -5.15 -1.00
N ASN A 316 -5.82 -5.96 -0.18
CA ASN A 316 -6.82 -6.94 -0.60
C ASN A 316 -6.35 -7.86 -1.72
N MET A 317 -5.36 -8.71 -1.45
CA MET A 317 -4.87 -9.65 -2.46
C MET A 317 -5.77 -10.88 -2.55
N ASN A 318 -6.31 -11.15 -3.75
CA ASN A 318 -6.89 -12.44 -4.09
C ASN A 318 -5.85 -13.28 -4.85
N LEU A 319 -5.30 -14.29 -4.17
CA LEU A 319 -4.29 -15.20 -4.71
C LEU A 319 -4.88 -16.45 -5.37
N GLN A 320 -6.18 -16.46 -5.66
CA GLN A 320 -6.73 -17.51 -6.50
C GLN A 320 -6.00 -17.50 -7.84
N THR A 321 -5.34 -18.62 -8.15
CA THR A 321 -4.76 -18.90 -9.45
C THR A 321 -5.88 -18.97 -10.48
N VAL A 322 -6.34 -17.81 -10.96
CA VAL A 322 -7.02 -17.74 -12.24
C VAL A 322 -5.90 -17.97 -13.24
N ALA A 323 -5.82 -19.20 -13.74
CA ALA A 323 -4.97 -19.53 -14.85
C ALA A 323 -5.50 -18.76 -16.07
N ASP A 324 -5.08 -17.51 -16.19
CA ASP A 324 -5.42 -16.66 -17.31
C ASP A 324 -4.37 -16.91 -18.39
N TRP A 325 -4.59 -17.98 -19.16
CA TRP A 325 -3.69 -18.50 -20.20
C TRP A 325 -3.53 -17.56 -21.41
N ARG A 326 -4.05 -16.34 -21.35
CA ARG A 326 -4.20 -15.46 -22.53
C ARG A 326 -3.11 -14.40 -22.69
N SER A 327 -2.25 -14.13 -21.70
CA SER A 327 -1.10 -13.25 -21.92
C SER A 327 0.10 -14.05 -22.43
N GLU A 328 0.56 -13.74 -23.64
CA GLU A 328 1.76 -14.33 -24.27
C GLU A 328 3.03 -14.14 -23.41
N GLU A 329 3.03 -13.16 -22.51
CA GLU A 329 4.14 -12.86 -21.63
C GLU A 329 3.92 -13.40 -20.22
N GLN A 330 4.39 -14.63 -19.98
CA GLN A 330 4.41 -15.18 -18.64
C GLN A 330 5.43 -14.42 -17.77
N PRO A 331 5.07 -14.02 -16.53
CA PRO A 331 6.05 -13.49 -15.58
C PRO A 331 7.12 -14.56 -15.33
N PRO A 332 8.34 -14.17 -14.93
CA PRO A 332 9.40 -15.13 -14.67
C PRO A 332 8.96 -16.18 -13.62
N PRO A 333 9.42 -17.43 -13.74
CA PRO A 333 9.12 -18.44 -12.75
C PRO A 333 9.69 -18.02 -11.39
N LEU A 334 9.01 -18.35 -10.29
CA LEU A 334 9.44 -17.99 -8.92
C LEU A 334 10.90 -18.37 -8.64
N ALA A 335 11.37 -19.50 -9.18
CA ALA A 335 12.76 -19.94 -9.05
C ALA A 335 13.77 -18.91 -9.58
N ALA A 336 13.43 -18.16 -10.64
CA ALA A 336 14.27 -17.09 -11.19
C ALA A 336 14.16 -15.79 -10.38
N LEU A 337 13.07 -15.60 -9.64
CA LEU A 337 12.81 -14.39 -8.85
C LEU A 337 13.33 -14.49 -7.40
N THR A 338 13.60 -15.70 -6.93
CA THR A 338 14.00 -15.91 -5.53
C THR A 338 15.30 -15.16 -5.22
N GLY A 339 15.25 -14.25 -4.25
CA GLY A 339 16.36 -13.40 -3.83
C GLY A 339 16.82 -12.37 -4.85
N CYS A 340 16.02 -12.05 -5.88
CA CYS A 340 16.38 -11.08 -6.91
C CYS A 340 15.98 -9.64 -6.56
N SER A 341 14.98 -9.45 -5.71
CA SER A 341 14.38 -8.13 -5.46
C SER A 341 15.13 -7.31 -4.41
N THR A 342 15.18 -6.00 -4.62
CA THR A 342 15.76 -5.02 -3.67
C THR A 342 14.81 -4.60 -2.57
N VAL A 343 13.57 -5.11 -2.56
CA VAL A 343 12.54 -4.77 -1.59
C VAL A 343 12.99 -5.16 -0.18
N GLU A 344 12.79 -4.23 0.74
CA GLU A 344 13.16 -4.34 2.15
C GLU A 344 11.92 -4.34 3.05
N ASN A 345 10.83 -3.70 2.63
CA ASN A 345 9.60 -3.58 3.41
C ASN A 345 8.39 -4.05 2.62
N VAL A 346 7.64 -5.00 3.17
CA VAL A 346 6.41 -5.52 2.57
C VAL A 346 5.25 -5.30 3.54
N PHE A 347 4.21 -4.64 3.06
CA PHE A 347 2.94 -4.49 3.76
C PHE A 347 1.83 -5.22 3.00
N LEU A 348 1.16 -6.14 3.69
CA LEU A 348 0.01 -6.89 3.19
C LEU A 348 -1.23 -6.48 3.96
N ASP A 349 -2.15 -5.78 3.32
CA ASP A 349 -3.39 -5.30 3.93
C ASP A 349 -4.59 -6.20 3.58
N GLN A 350 -5.36 -6.60 4.59
CA GLN A 350 -6.60 -7.37 4.45
C GLN A 350 -6.42 -8.62 3.61
N PHE A 351 -5.53 -9.49 4.08
CA PHE A 351 -5.40 -10.83 3.54
C PHE A 351 -6.71 -11.60 3.83
N VAL A 352 -7.48 -11.91 2.79
CA VAL A 352 -8.93 -12.17 2.88
C VAL A 352 -9.31 -13.19 3.95
N ASP A 353 -10.16 -12.72 4.85
CA ASP A 353 -10.78 -13.43 5.97
C ASP A 353 -12.23 -13.78 5.61
N ARG A 354 -12.43 -14.70 4.66
CA ARG A 354 -13.75 -15.33 4.45
C ARG A 354 -13.78 -16.64 5.22
N TYR A 355 -14.41 -16.59 6.40
CA TYR A 355 -14.67 -17.76 7.24
C TYR A 355 -15.65 -18.78 6.64
N ASP A 356 -16.26 -18.50 5.47
CA ASP A 356 -17.52 -19.17 5.09
C ASP A 356 -17.53 -19.92 3.76
N MET A 357 -16.38 -20.31 3.18
CA MET A 357 -16.40 -21.14 1.97
C MET A 357 -15.42 -22.31 2.05
N GLN A 358 -15.95 -23.53 1.90
CA GLN A 358 -15.20 -24.79 1.75
C GLN A 358 -14.33 -24.85 0.48
N ASP A 359 -14.44 -23.86 -0.41
CA ASP A 359 -13.87 -23.89 -1.78
C ASP A 359 -12.66 -22.99 -2.02
N GLN A 360 -12.14 -22.28 -1.02
CA GLN A 360 -10.96 -21.42 -1.23
C GLN A 360 -9.66 -22.17 -0.95
N GLN A 361 -9.20 -22.94 -1.94
CA GLN A 361 -7.82 -23.46 -2.00
C GLN A 361 -6.85 -22.32 -2.31
N TYR A 362 -6.51 -21.51 -1.31
CA TYR A 362 -5.31 -20.68 -1.41
C TYR A 362 -4.08 -21.58 -1.31
N THR A 363 -3.15 -21.47 -2.26
CA THR A 363 -1.90 -22.20 -2.20
C THR A 363 -0.90 -21.40 -1.36
N ALA A 364 -0.23 -22.03 -0.39
CA ALA A 364 0.85 -21.37 0.34
C ALA A 364 1.95 -20.86 -0.58
N GLU A 365 2.10 -21.46 -1.76
CA GLU A 365 2.97 -21.00 -2.84
C GLU A 365 2.81 -19.50 -3.08
N SER A 366 1.58 -18.99 -3.12
CA SER A 366 1.33 -17.59 -3.42
C SER A 366 1.86 -16.66 -2.32
N VAL A 367 1.75 -17.03 -1.04
CA VAL A 367 2.38 -16.29 0.08
C VAL A 367 3.90 -16.43 0.07
N MET A 368 4.40 -17.61 -0.27
CA MET A 368 5.84 -17.89 -0.35
C MET A 368 6.52 -17.00 -1.38
N GLU A 369 5.84 -16.65 -2.48
CA GLU A 369 6.35 -15.72 -3.49
C GLU A 369 6.70 -14.34 -2.91
N PHE A 370 5.85 -13.79 -2.03
CA PHE A 370 6.10 -12.48 -1.39
C PHE A 370 7.38 -12.44 -0.56
N LEU A 371 7.75 -13.59 -0.03
CA LEU A 371 8.74 -13.70 1.01
C LEU A 371 10.06 -14.27 0.48
N LEU A 372 10.02 -15.02 -0.62
CA LEU A 372 11.22 -15.56 -1.27
C LEU A 372 11.85 -14.61 -2.29
N ILE A 373 11.07 -13.73 -2.91
CA ILE A 373 11.58 -12.84 -3.95
C ILE A 373 12.54 -11.76 -3.42
N PRO A 374 12.29 -11.13 -2.25
CA PRO A 374 13.23 -10.18 -1.65
C PRO A 374 14.59 -10.82 -1.31
N LYS A 375 15.69 -10.15 -1.68
CA LYS A 375 17.05 -10.56 -1.29
C LYS A 375 17.31 -10.38 0.20
N LYS A 376 16.76 -9.30 0.78
CA LYS A 376 16.93 -8.94 2.19
C LYS A 376 15.65 -8.25 2.68
N LEU A 377 14.70 -9.03 3.17
CA LEU A 377 13.49 -8.49 3.79
C LEU A 377 13.82 -8.02 5.21
N LYS A 378 13.62 -6.72 5.49
CA LYS A 378 13.79 -6.11 6.81
C LYS A 378 12.47 -6.01 7.56
N THR A 379 11.39 -5.61 6.89
CA THR A 379 10.09 -5.39 7.52
C THR A 379 9.02 -6.20 6.81
N LEU A 380 8.25 -6.97 7.59
CA LEU A 380 7.04 -7.63 7.12
C LEU A 380 5.86 -7.19 7.99
N THR A 381 4.86 -6.57 7.38
CA THR A 381 3.62 -6.19 8.03
C THR A 381 2.44 -6.89 7.39
N VAL A 382 1.58 -7.52 8.19
CA VAL A 382 0.40 -8.23 7.72
C VAL A 382 -0.84 -7.81 8.51
N ARG A 383 -1.89 -7.33 7.83
CA ARG A 383 -3.21 -7.07 8.43
C ARG A 383 -4.20 -8.20 8.10
N GLY A 384 -4.79 -8.83 9.12
CA GLY A 384 -5.77 -9.92 8.98
C GLY A 384 -5.23 -11.35 9.22
N GLY A 385 -3.91 -11.53 9.25
CA GLY A 385 -3.23 -12.81 9.50
C GLY A 385 -3.12 -13.73 8.26
N LEU A 386 -2.14 -14.63 8.23
CA LEU A 386 -1.88 -15.55 7.10
C LEU A 386 -2.45 -16.97 7.28
N LYS A 387 -3.00 -17.31 8.46
CA LYS A 387 -3.18 -18.72 8.88
C LYS A 387 -4.13 -19.56 8.02
N LEU A 388 -5.30 -19.05 7.63
CA LEU A 388 -6.32 -19.88 6.95
C LEU A 388 -5.76 -20.50 5.66
N GLN A 389 -4.86 -19.79 4.98
CA GLN A 389 -4.20 -20.20 3.75
C GLN A 389 -3.04 -21.20 3.95
N LEU A 390 -2.56 -21.33 5.18
CA LEU A 390 -1.37 -22.10 5.55
C LEU A 390 -1.71 -23.38 6.32
N SER A 391 -3.00 -23.70 6.49
CA SER A 391 -3.47 -24.82 7.31
C SER A 391 -3.20 -26.22 6.73
N ASN A 392 -2.65 -26.33 5.52
CA ASN A 392 -2.29 -27.60 4.89
C ASN A 392 -0.93 -28.14 5.42
N PRO A 393 -0.83 -29.42 5.82
CA PRO A 393 0.41 -30.05 6.28
C PRO A 393 1.63 -29.90 5.37
N ALA A 394 1.45 -29.89 4.04
CA ALA A 394 2.56 -29.68 3.09
C ALA A 394 3.07 -28.23 3.11
N ASN A 395 2.14 -27.27 3.28
CA ASN A 395 2.42 -25.84 3.37
C ASN A 395 3.22 -25.49 4.64
N ASN A 396 3.05 -26.29 5.71
CA ASN A 396 3.78 -26.10 6.97
C ASN A 396 5.30 -26.27 6.81
N GLN A 397 5.76 -27.17 5.94
CA GLN A 397 7.20 -27.39 5.71
C GLN A 397 7.81 -26.27 4.85
N ALA A 398 7.11 -25.83 3.80
CA ALA A 398 7.52 -24.70 2.98
C ALA A 398 7.65 -23.42 3.82
N LEU A 399 6.63 -23.14 4.65
CA LEU A 399 6.64 -21.99 5.55
C LEU A 399 7.77 -22.08 6.59
N TYR A 400 8.07 -23.27 7.11
CA TYR A 400 9.21 -23.48 8.01
C TYR A 400 10.53 -23.08 7.34
N VAL A 401 10.79 -23.56 6.11
CA VAL A 401 12.00 -23.22 5.34
C VAL A 401 12.07 -21.72 5.03
N LEU A 402 10.93 -21.12 4.69
CA LEU A 402 10.82 -19.68 4.44
C LEU A 402 11.21 -18.85 5.66
N MET A 403 10.74 -19.23 6.84
CA MET A 403 11.06 -18.54 8.09
C MET A 403 12.51 -18.69 8.48
N LEU A 404 13.12 -19.84 8.23
CA LEU A 404 14.57 -19.99 8.36
C LEU A 404 15.35 -19.04 7.42
N HIS A 405 14.78 -18.71 6.26
CA HIS A 405 15.39 -17.78 5.32
C HIS A 405 15.19 -16.33 5.76
N LEU A 406 13.95 -15.94 6.07
CA LEU A 406 13.58 -14.57 6.45
C LEU A 406 14.18 -14.13 7.79
N SER A 407 14.24 -15.01 8.79
CA SER A 407 14.79 -14.70 10.13
C SER A 407 16.25 -14.20 10.10
N LYS A 408 17.00 -14.44 9.02
CA LYS A 408 18.38 -13.96 8.86
C LYS A 408 18.47 -12.46 8.55
N SER A 409 17.40 -11.87 8.03
CA SER A 409 17.39 -10.45 7.61
C SER A 409 16.28 -9.62 8.22
N LEU A 410 15.24 -10.27 8.76
CA LEU A 410 14.04 -9.61 9.25
C LEU A 410 14.33 -8.86 10.55
N GLU A 411 14.28 -7.54 10.47
CA GLU A 411 14.47 -6.60 11.57
C GLU A 411 13.12 -6.32 12.27
N HIS A 412 12.02 -6.30 11.51
CA HIS A 412 10.68 -5.98 11.98
C HIS A 412 9.63 -6.98 11.47
N ALA A 413 8.85 -7.53 12.39
CA ALA A 413 7.77 -8.45 12.12
C ALA A 413 6.49 -7.92 12.76
N ILE A 414 5.49 -7.61 11.96
CA ILE A 414 4.32 -6.88 12.40
C ILE A 414 3.04 -7.57 11.90
N GLU A 415 2.11 -7.83 12.80
CA GLU A 415 0.77 -8.34 12.44
C GLU A 415 -0.30 -7.50 13.13
N TYR A 416 -1.31 -7.06 12.38
CA TYR A 416 -2.42 -6.23 12.87
C TYR A 416 -3.80 -6.83 12.53
N ASN A 417 -4.83 -6.48 13.32
CA ASN A 417 -6.21 -6.91 13.11
C ASN A 417 -6.35 -8.44 12.90
N CYS A 418 -5.54 -9.23 13.61
CA CYS A 418 -5.59 -10.68 13.55
C CYS A 418 -6.83 -11.14 14.33
N ARG A 419 -7.88 -11.56 13.62
CA ARG A 419 -9.12 -12.09 14.23
C ARG A 419 -8.97 -13.51 14.78
N LEU A 420 -7.76 -14.05 14.72
CA LEU A 420 -7.46 -15.42 15.11
C LEU A 420 -7.00 -15.43 16.56
N ARG A 421 -7.30 -16.51 17.30
CA ARG A 421 -6.71 -16.72 18.64
C ARG A 421 -5.18 -16.63 18.49
N PRO A 422 -4.37 -16.18 19.47
CA PRO A 422 -2.92 -16.12 19.29
C PRO A 422 -2.25 -17.44 18.93
N SER A 423 -2.75 -18.59 19.39
CA SER A 423 -2.26 -19.89 18.90
C SER A 423 -2.49 -20.08 17.39
N GLU A 424 -3.39 -19.28 16.84
CA GLU A 424 -3.86 -19.22 15.48
C GLU A 424 -3.36 -17.97 14.73
N SER A 425 -2.63 -17.06 15.38
CA SER A 425 -1.99 -15.95 14.66
C SER A 425 -0.81 -16.47 13.84
N THR A 426 -0.38 -15.67 12.87
CA THR A 426 0.77 -15.98 12.03
C THR A 426 2.01 -16.25 12.91
N TRP A 427 2.24 -15.38 13.90
CA TRP A 427 3.38 -15.50 14.81
C TRP A 427 3.24 -16.62 15.85
N GLY A 428 2.03 -16.88 16.34
CA GLY A 428 1.81 -18.02 17.23
C GLY A 428 2.05 -19.36 16.55
N TRP A 429 1.86 -19.43 15.23
CA TRP A 429 2.24 -20.58 14.42
C TRP A 429 3.76 -20.68 14.23
N PHE A 430 4.44 -19.57 13.91
CA PHE A 430 5.91 -19.55 13.77
C PHE A 430 6.64 -19.92 15.06
N GLY A 431 6.10 -19.48 16.19
CA GLY A 431 6.60 -19.84 17.51
C GLY A 431 6.26 -21.27 17.92
N ARG A 432 5.75 -22.17 17.08
CA ARG A 432 5.51 -23.58 17.46
C ARG A 432 6.78 -24.42 17.46
N THR A 433 7.75 -24.11 16.59
CA THR A 433 8.97 -24.92 16.46
C THR A 433 10.14 -24.29 17.21
N GLN A 434 10.84 -25.09 18.03
CA GLN A 434 12.00 -24.63 18.80
C GLN A 434 13.13 -24.02 17.93
N PRO A 435 13.43 -24.52 16.72
CA PRO A 435 14.43 -23.91 15.84
C PRO A 435 14.05 -22.49 15.40
N ILE A 436 12.78 -22.27 15.04
CA ILE A 436 12.31 -20.94 14.64
C ILE A 436 12.29 -19.97 15.83
N ARG A 437 11.85 -20.43 17.02
CA ARG A 437 11.92 -19.63 18.24
C ARG A 437 13.32 -19.09 18.53
N LYS A 438 14.35 -19.93 18.36
CA LYS A 438 15.74 -19.52 18.57
C LYS A 438 16.20 -18.46 17.56
N LEU A 439 15.77 -18.56 16.30
CA LEU A 439 16.16 -17.60 15.27
C LEU A 439 15.51 -16.22 15.47
N TYR A 440 14.25 -16.17 15.90
CA TYR A 440 13.61 -14.91 16.26
C TYR A 440 14.10 -14.33 17.59
N SER A 441 14.70 -15.16 18.45
CA SER A 441 15.19 -14.73 19.75
C SER A 441 16.46 -13.88 19.72
N GLU A 442 17.11 -13.67 18.57
CA GLU A 442 18.40 -12.99 18.50
C GLU A 442 18.35 -11.63 17.78
N THR A 443 17.42 -11.40 16.83
CA THR A 443 17.56 -10.29 15.86
C THR A 443 16.30 -9.48 15.50
N THR A 444 15.08 -9.93 15.80
CA THR A 444 13.86 -9.32 15.24
C THR A 444 13.04 -8.56 16.28
N LYS A 445 12.74 -7.27 16.02
CA LYS A 445 11.73 -6.50 16.75
C LYS A 445 10.35 -6.98 16.29
N VAL A 446 9.64 -7.70 17.15
CA VAL A 446 8.30 -8.22 16.84
C VAL A 446 7.24 -7.30 17.46
N THR A 447 6.43 -6.65 16.62
CA THR A 447 5.24 -5.92 17.07
C THR A 447 4.02 -6.78 16.79
N ILE A 448 3.57 -7.52 17.79
CA ILE A 448 2.36 -8.35 17.68
C ILE A 448 1.18 -7.50 18.08
N ASN A 449 0.12 -7.49 17.27
CA ASN A 449 -1.22 -7.08 17.70
C ASN A 449 -1.94 -8.23 18.39
N ALA A 450 -2.04 -8.17 19.72
CA ALA A 450 -2.72 -9.20 20.48
C ALA A 450 -4.19 -8.82 20.76
N VAL A 451 -5.13 -9.35 19.97
CA VAL A 451 -6.56 -9.29 20.29
C VAL A 451 -6.89 -10.14 21.53
N ASN A 452 -6.01 -11.09 21.89
CA ASN A 452 -6.22 -11.96 23.04
C ASN A 452 -4.90 -12.34 23.76
N VAL A 453 -4.36 -11.46 24.61
CA VAL A 453 -3.15 -11.72 25.42
C VAL A 453 -3.26 -13.01 26.28
N MET A 454 -4.47 -13.54 26.50
CA MET A 454 -4.72 -14.79 27.27
C MET A 454 -4.02 -16.03 26.74
N THR A 455 -3.50 -16.01 25.52
CA THR A 455 -2.81 -17.16 24.93
C THR A 455 -1.40 -16.86 24.41
N LEU A 456 -0.74 -15.82 24.94
CA LEU A 456 0.70 -15.55 24.71
C LEU A 456 1.65 -16.71 25.12
N GLY A 457 1.12 -17.81 25.67
CA GLY A 457 1.86 -19.06 25.70
C GLY A 457 2.14 -19.52 24.27
N PHE A 458 3.31 -19.18 23.73
CA PHE A 458 3.83 -19.77 22.50
C PHE A 458 3.63 -21.28 22.58
N PRO A 459 2.76 -21.89 21.75
CA PRO A 459 2.41 -23.28 21.94
C PRO A 459 3.66 -24.11 21.73
N GLN A 460 4.16 -24.79 22.78
CA GLN A 460 5.05 -25.92 22.55
C GLN A 460 4.26 -26.89 21.67
N LEU A 461 4.89 -27.41 20.62
CA LEU A 461 4.30 -28.48 19.82
C LEU A 461 3.89 -29.63 20.74
N ALA A 462 2.59 -29.74 20.98
CA ALA A 462 1.98 -31.01 21.27
C ALA A 462 2.07 -31.83 19.98
N THR A 463 3.19 -32.55 19.79
CA THR A 463 3.37 -33.41 18.60
C THR A 463 2.55 -34.69 18.71
N ARG A 464 2.07 -35.01 19.91
CA ARG A 464 1.33 -36.23 20.21
C ARG A 464 -0.14 -35.91 20.50
N LYS A 465 -1.03 -36.78 20.01
CA LYS A 465 -2.48 -36.69 20.23
C LYS A 465 -2.84 -36.59 21.72
N GLU A 466 -2.07 -37.26 22.58
CA GLU A 466 -2.22 -37.24 24.03
C GLU A 466 -1.98 -35.85 24.64
N GLU A 467 -0.99 -35.09 24.13
CA GLU A 467 -0.69 -33.73 24.60
C GLU A 467 -1.78 -32.74 24.15
N ILE A 468 -2.40 -32.96 22.98
CA ILE A 468 -3.56 -32.17 22.49
C ILE A 468 -4.79 -32.44 23.35
N ASP A 469 -5.03 -33.70 23.71
CA ASP A 469 -6.14 -34.09 24.58
C ASP A 469 -5.92 -33.61 26.03
N GLU A 470 -4.67 -33.51 26.49
CA GLU A 470 -4.31 -32.90 27.77
C GLU A 470 -4.50 -31.37 27.75
N TRP A 471 -4.15 -30.71 26.64
CA TRP A 471 -4.39 -29.28 26.39
C TRP A 471 -5.88 -28.92 26.40
N LYS A 472 -6.72 -29.79 25.84
CA LYS A 472 -8.20 -29.65 25.86
C LYS A 472 -8.81 -29.89 27.25
N ARG A 473 -8.15 -30.67 28.11
CA ARG A 473 -8.68 -31.09 29.42
C ARG A 473 -8.31 -30.15 30.58
N THR A 474 -7.30 -29.31 30.44
CA THR A 474 -6.76 -28.57 31.60
C THR A 474 -7.12 -27.09 31.62
N ARG A 475 -7.86 -26.68 32.67
CA ARG A 475 -8.02 -25.27 33.14
C ARG A 475 -6.70 -24.61 33.62
N TYR A 476 -5.53 -25.19 33.32
CA TYR A 476 -4.19 -24.76 33.76
C TYR A 476 -3.54 -23.73 32.82
N LEU A 477 -4.33 -22.81 32.25
CA LEU A 477 -3.82 -21.75 31.37
C LEU A 477 -2.93 -20.73 32.12
N TYR A 478 -3.02 -20.64 33.45
CA TYR A 478 -2.36 -19.60 34.24
C TYR A 478 -0.91 -19.88 34.66
N HIS A 479 -0.46 -21.14 34.71
CA HIS A 479 0.85 -21.49 35.27
C HIS A 479 1.93 -21.86 34.24
N ARG A 480 1.62 -21.88 32.94
CA ARG A 480 2.60 -22.18 31.88
C ARG A 480 2.81 -21.05 30.87
N ALA A 481 2.12 -19.92 31.04
CA ALA A 481 2.34 -18.71 30.25
C ALA A 481 3.66 -17.97 30.61
N HIS A 482 4.44 -18.48 31.57
CA HIS A 482 5.76 -17.98 31.98
C HIS A 482 6.88 -18.19 30.94
N GLN A 483 6.56 -18.22 29.65
CA GLN A 483 7.60 -18.24 28.63
C GLN A 483 8.06 -16.80 28.42
N THR A 484 9.32 -16.56 28.79
CA THR A 484 10.07 -15.36 28.43
C THR A 484 9.81 -15.02 26.98
N LEU A 485 9.27 -13.82 26.71
CA LEU A 485 9.22 -13.28 25.35
C LEU A 485 10.67 -13.05 24.92
N PRO A 486 11.20 -13.80 23.94
CA PRO A 486 12.57 -13.56 23.54
C PRO A 486 12.63 -12.30 22.67
N ASN A 487 13.42 -11.30 23.09
CA ASN A 487 13.81 -10.09 22.34
C ASN A 487 12.68 -9.23 21.73
N VAL A 488 11.50 -9.18 22.37
CA VAL A 488 10.45 -8.23 21.99
C VAL A 488 10.73 -6.86 22.62
N GLU A 489 10.83 -5.80 21.82
CA GLU A 489 10.98 -4.42 22.32
C GLU A 489 9.64 -3.69 22.51
N VAL A 490 8.66 -3.95 21.64
CA VAL A 490 7.39 -3.23 21.63
C VAL A 490 6.23 -4.20 21.38
N ILE A 491 5.15 -4.08 22.15
CA ILE A 491 3.91 -4.84 21.95
C ILE A 491 2.79 -3.86 21.59
N LEU A 492 1.96 -4.21 20.60
CA LEU A 492 0.72 -3.50 20.33
C LEU A 492 -0.47 -4.38 20.74
N VAL A 493 -1.44 -3.83 21.43
CA VAL A 493 -2.65 -4.57 21.84
C VAL A 493 -3.83 -3.82 21.24
N GLN A 494 -4.42 -4.33 20.17
CA GLN A 494 -5.64 -3.75 19.60
C GLN A 494 -6.86 -4.57 20.01
N LYS A 495 -7.85 -3.89 20.57
CA LYS A 495 -9.18 -4.45 20.81
C LYS A 495 -9.99 -4.41 19.52
N SER A 496 -10.44 -5.56 19.02
CA SER A 496 -11.47 -5.61 17.97
C SER A 496 -12.85 -5.62 18.62
N TYR A 497 -13.77 -4.77 18.17
CA TYR A 497 -15.12 -4.69 18.73
C TYR A 497 -16.01 -5.89 18.34
N ARG A 498 -15.70 -6.62 17.27
CA ARG A 498 -16.55 -7.72 16.77
C ARG A 498 -16.47 -8.99 17.59
N ASP A 499 -15.53 -9.09 18.53
CA ASP A 499 -15.50 -10.17 19.52
C ASP A 499 -16.50 -9.83 20.65
N ASP A 500 -17.74 -10.22 20.37
CA ASP A 500 -18.74 -10.75 21.29
C ASP A 500 -19.79 -9.80 21.91
N GLU A 501 -21.03 -10.30 21.89
CA GLU A 501 -22.04 -10.09 22.94
C GLU A 501 -21.63 -10.70 24.31
N MET A 502 -20.44 -11.31 24.42
CA MET A 502 -19.91 -12.04 25.60
C MET A 502 -18.65 -11.43 26.25
N MET A 503 -18.12 -10.31 25.78
CA MET A 503 -16.91 -9.71 26.38
C MET A 503 -17.24 -8.79 27.56
N ASP A 504 -17.57 -9.41 28.70
CA ASP A 504 -17.81 -8.77 30.00
C ASP A 504 -16.56 -8.12 30.60
N SER A 505 -16.76 -7.29 31.63
CA SER A 505 -15.71 -6.71 32.50
C SER A 505 -14.67 -7.73 32.99
N GLU A 506 -15.05 -9.00 33.06
CA GLU A 506 -14.19 -10.13 33.41
C GLU A 506 -13.04 -10.34 32.41
N VAL A 507 -13.27 -10.21 31.09
CA VAL A 507 -12.20 -10.43 30.11
C VAL A 507 -11.22 -9.27 30.08
N MET A 508 -11.71 -8.04 30.28
CA MET A 508 -10.85 -6.87 30.42
C MET A 508 -9.98 -6.95 31.68
N GLY A 509 -10.55 -7.35 32.82
CA GLY A 509 -9.78 -7.60 34.04
C GLY A 509 -8.73 -8.71 33.87
N LYS A 510 -9.01 -9.72 33.03
CA LYS A 510 -8.03 -10.76 32.70
C LYS A 510 -6.92 -10.23 31.79
N LEU A 511 -7.22 -9.40 30.79
CA LEU A 511 -6.24 -8.77 29.91
C LEU A 511 -5.26 -7.88 30.70
N GLU A 512 -5.78 -6.99 31.54
CA GLU A 512 -4.95 -6.13 32.39
C GLU A 512 -4.04 -6.98 33.30
N ARG A 513 -4.59 -8.01 33.95
CA ARG A 513 -3.83 -8.92 34.81
C ARG A 513 -2.70 -9.63 34.05
N LEU A 514 -2.91 -9.99 32.79
CA LEU A 514 -1.89 -10.66 31.99
C LEU A 514 -0.79 -9.71 31.54
N LEU A 515 -1.16 -8.49 31.11
CA LEU A 515 -0.16 -7.47 30.80
C LEU A 515 0.66 -7.12 32.04
N TYR A 516 0.01 -7.07 33.21
CA TYR A 516 0.70 -6.88 34.49
C TYR A 516 1.72 -7.98 34.75
N LEU A 517 1.31 -9.25 34.65
CA LEU A 517 2.20 -10.40 34.82
C LEU A 517 3.33 -10.41 33.78
N LEU A 518 3.04 -10.00 32.54
CA LEU A 518 4.03 -9.91 31.48
C LEU A 518 5.11 -8.88 31.80
N VAL A 519 4.72 -7.68 32.22
CA VAL A 519 5.65 -6.62 32.64
C VAL A 519 6.51 -7.10 33.81
N GLU A 520 5.88 -7.77 34.78
CA GLU A 520 6.56 -8.31 35.97
C GLU A 520 7.59 -9.40 35.62
N ASP A 521 7.21 -10.39 34.80
CA ASP A 521 8.07 -11.50 34.40
C ASP A 521 9.18 -11.06 33.44
N THR A 522 8.90 -10.11 32.55
CA THR A 522 9.88 -9.58 31.59
C THR A 522 10.98 -8.79 32.32
N ALA A 523 10.61 -7.97 33.29
CA ALA A 523 11.57 -7.25 34.13
C ALA A 523 12.44 -8.21 34.96
N ARG A 524 11.87 -9.32 35.46
CA ARG A 524 12.60 -10.34 36.23
C ARG A 524 13.57 -11.17 35.38
N SER A 525 13.26 -11.36 34.10
CA SER A 525 14.03 -12.21 33.19
C SER A 525 15.10 -11.45 32.39
N GLY A 526 15.24 -10.13 32.61
CA GLY A 526 16.16 -9.28 31.83
C GLY A 526 15.72 -9.12 30.38
N GLY A 527 14.42 -9.15 30.11
CA GLY A 527 13.88 -8.99 28.77
C GLY A 527 14.09 -7.58 28.20
N LYS A 528 13.95 -7.45 26.88
CA LYS A 528 14.18 -6.20 26.11
C LYS A 528 12.93 -5.35 25.93
N LEU A 529 11.83 -5.67 26.61
CA LEU A 529 10.56 -4.95 26.45
C LEU A 529 10.74 -3.51 26.92
N LYS A 530 10.41 -2.57 26.04
CA LYS A 530 10.49 -1.13 26.26
C LYS A 530 9.11 -0.49 26.28
N ALA A 531 8.18 -0.94 25.42
CA ALA A 531 6.81 -0.40 25.40
C ALA A 531 5.69 -1.45 25.20
N ILE A 532 4.52 -1.12 25.73
CA ILE A 532 3.23 -1.71 25.39
C ILE A 532 2.27 -0.59 25.00
N PHE A 533 1.78 -0.64 23.76
CA PHE A 533 0.75 0.24 23.25
C PHE A 533 -0.59 -0.49 23.29
N ILE A 534 -1.63 0.12 23.85
CA ILE A 534 -2.96 -0.47 24.01
C ILE A 534 -3.97 0.45 23.31
N GLN A 535 -4.66 -0.09 22.31
CA GLN A 535 -5.70 0.60 21.56
C GLN A 535 -7.06 -0.03 21.83
N GLN A 536 -7.98 0.81 22.30
CA GLN A 536 -9.37 0.44 22.48
C GLN A 536 -10.22 0.98 21.32
N GLN A 537 -10.87 0.08 20.58
CA GLN A 537 -11.85 0.52 19.59
C GLN A 537 -13.15 0.97 20.28
N PRO A 538 -13.74 2.09 19.84
CA PRO A 538 -15.05 2.53 20.30
C PRO A 538 -16.12 1.50 19.94
N ASN A 539 -17.15 1.38 20.78
CA ASN A 539 -18.28 0.49 20.54
C ASN A 539 -19.31 1.18 19.62
N PRO A 540 -19.47 0.80 18.34
CA PRO A 540 -20.45 1.38 17.43
C PRO A 540 -21.89 1.24 17.95
N ASN A 541 -22.23 0.12 18.60
CA ASN A 541 -23.56 -0.13 19.19
C ASN A 541 -23.85 0.69 20.46
N LYS A 542 -22.83 1.31 21.07
CA LYS A 542 -22.96 2.24 22.20
C LYS A 542 -22.57 3.66 21.81
N GLY A 543 -22.88 4.09 20.59
CA GLY A 543 -22.66 5.46 20.12
C GLY A 543 -21.18 5.85 20.08
N ASN A 544 -20.29 4.92 19.73
CA ASN A 544 -18.84 5.11 19.72
C ASN A 544 -18.22 5.42 21.09
N THR A 545 -18.89 5.08 22.19
CA THR A 545 -18.29 5.20 23.53
C THR A 545 -17.18 4.15 23.70
N ILE A 546 -16.00 4.61 24.12
CA ILE A 546 -14.91 3.74 24.56
C ILE A 546 -15.26 3.33 25.99
N ALA A 547 -15.29 2.03 26.30
CA ALA A 547 -15.50 1.62 27.69
C ALA A 547 -14.37 2.14 28.59
N ASP A 548 -14.70 2.91 29.62
CA ASP A 548 -13.74 3.42 30.60
C ASP A 548 -13.08 2.24 31.33
N PHE A 549 -11.82 1.97 31.03
CA PHE A 549 -11.01 0.99 31.75
C PHE A 549 -9.78 1.66 32.34
N ASP A 550 -9.57 1.45 33.63
CA ASP A 550 -8.47 2.07 34.37
C ASP A 550 -7.19 1.21 34.27
N TYR A 551 -6.28 1.60 33.39
CA TYR A 551 -4.95 0.97 33.27
C TYR A 551 -3.91 1.56 34.25
N SER A 552 -4.31 2.37 35.24
CA SER A 552 -3.37 3.07 36.14
C SER A 552 -2.42 2.13 36.87
N LYS A 553 -2.87 0.94 37.26
CA LYS A 553 -2.01 -0.06 37.93
C LYS A 553 -0.92 -0.58 36.99
N LEU A 554 -1.28 -0.90 35.75
CA LEU A 554 -0.35 -1.34 34.72
C LEU A 554 0.64 -0.22 34.36
N ILE A 555 0.17 1.02 34.21
CA ILE A 555 1.00 2.19 33.90
C ILE A 555 2.02 2.46 35.01
N ASN A 556 1.59 2.40 36.27
CA ASN A 556 2.49 2.58 37.41
C ASN A 556 3.53 1.46 37.49
N LEU A 557 3.12 0.20 37.29
CA LEU A 557 4.06 -0.92 37.21
C LEU A 557 5.05 -0.73 36.05
N GLY A 558 4.58 -0.34 34.87
CA GLY A 558 5.43 -0.03 33.72
C GLY A 558 6.49 1.00 34.08
N ARG A 559 6.10 2.11 34.70
CA ARG A 559 7.04 3.16 35.15
C ARG A 559 8.06 2.64 36.17
N GLU A 560 7.65 1.79 37.13
CA GLU A 560 8.57 1.16 38.09
C GLU A 560 9.56 0.20 37.43
N ARG A 561 9.19 -0.37 36.29
CA ARG A 561 9.97 -1.35 35.54
C ARG A 561 10.65 -0.79 34.30
N ASP A 562 10.58 0.53 34.11
CA ASP A 562 11.12 1.23 32.94
C ASP A 562 10.56 0.71 31.60
N ILE A 563 9.25 0.44 31.59
CA ILE A 563 8.46 0.02 30.43
C ILE A 563 7.35 1.04 30.20
N ASP A 564 7.35 1.66 29.02
CA ASP A 564 6.33 2.59 28.55
C ASP A 564 4.99 1.86 28.35
N ILE A 565 3.94 2.32 29.03
CA ILE A 565 2.57 1.85 28.80
C ILE A 565 1.76 2.99 28.23
N HIS A 566 1.38 2.87 26.96
CA HIS A 566 0.60 3.86 26.24
C HIS A 566 -0.82 3.35 26.00
N VAL A 567 -1.79 4.17 26.36
CA VAL A 567 -3.22 3.95 26.08
C VAL A 567 -3.74 5.21 25.40
N LYS A 568 -4.74 5.10 24.50
CA LYS A 568 -5.26 6.22 23.70
C LYS A 568 -5.61 7.47 24.51
N GLU A 569 -6.07 7.30 25.75
CA GLU A 569 -6.48 8.37 26.65
C GLU A 569 -5.31 9.00 27.43
N ASN A 570 -4.13 8.37 27.40
CA ASN A 570 -2.97 8.76 28.18
C ASN A 570 -1.93 9.52 27.33
N LYS A 571 -1.90 10.84 27.47
CA LYS A 571 -0.98 11.76 26.75
C LYS A 571 0.45 11.80 27.32
N ASN A 572 0.87 10.81 28.11
CA ASN A 572 2.22 10.80 28.65
C ASN A 572 3.26 10.73 27.53
N VAL A 573 4.30 11.57 27.64
CA VAL A 573 5.45 11.53 26.74
C VAL A 573 6.18 10.20 26.95
N PRO A 574 6.44 9.41 25.88
CA PRO A 574 7.20 8.17 25.98
C PRO A 574 8.58 8.41 26.62
N PHE A 575 9.03 7.50 27.48
CA PHE A 575 10.41 7.52 28.00
C PHE A 575 11.41 7.19 26.90
N TYR A 576 11.02 6.32 25.96
CA TYR A 576 11.84 5.90 24.84
C TYR A 576 11.34 6.46 23.50
N HIS A 577 12.27 6.79 22.61
CA HIS A 577 11.92 7.09 21.22
C HIS A 577 11.77 5.78 20.43
N TYR A 578 10.59 5.56 19.86
CA TYR A 578 10.28 4.39 19.05
C TYR A 578 10.16 4.78 17.58
N GLU A 579 11.05 4.26 16.74
CA GLU A 579 10.86 4.27 15.29
C GLU A 579 9.98 3.08 14.90
N PHE A 580 8.69 3.33 14.73
CA PHE A 580 7.82 2.40 14.02
C PHE A 580 8.15 2.45 12.52
N PRO A 581 8.09 1.32 11.79
CA PRO A 581 8.22 1.38 10.34
C PRO A 581 7.21 2.38 9.77
N THR A 582 7.72 3.36 9.04
CA THR A 582 6.89 4.34 8.32
C THR A 582 6.02 3.58 7.32
N PRO A 583 4.71 3.88 7.21
CA PRO A 583 3.95 3.23 6.17
C PRO A 583 4.48 3.72 4.83
N PRO A 584 4.25 2.97 3.75
CA PRO A 584 4.08 3.65 2.47
C PRO A 584 2.97 4.69 2.65
N SER A 585 3.30 5.97 2.46
CA SER A 585 2.42 7.11 2.77
C SER A 585 0.96 6.86 2.32
N MET A 586 0.05 6.60 3.26
CA MET A 586 -1.39 6.45 2.98
C MET A 586 -2.11 7.80 3.01
N SER A 587 -1.49 8.81 3.64
CA SER A 587 -2.12 10.05 4.08
C SER A 587 -2.40 11.11 2.99
N SER A 588 -1.91 10.94 1.76
CA SER A 588 -2.04 11.99 0.73
C SER A 588 -3.29 11.93 -0.14
N LEU A 589 -4.09 10.86 -0.06
CA LEU A 589 -5.27 10.71 -0.92
C LEU A 589 -6.52 11.45 -0.40
N GLN A 590 -6.47 12.03 0.81
CA GLN A 590 -7.61 12.68 1.47
C GLN A 590 -7.35 14.14 1.91
N GLU A 591 -6.23 14.78 1.57
CA GLU A 591 -5.96 16.15 2.05
C GLU A 591 -6.85 17.21 1.36
N THR A 592 -8.08 17.35 1.84
CA THR A 592 -8.75 18.65 1.92
C THR A 592 -8.39 19.28 3.25
N SER A 593 -7.54 20.30 3.17
CA SER A 593 -7.13 21.27 4.20
C SER A 593 -7.98 21.34 5.47
N THR A 594 -7.41 20.96 6.62
CA THR A 594 -7.67 21.64 7.90
C THR A 594 -6.39 21.72 8.72
N GLU A 595 -5.83 22.92 8.81
CA GLU A 595 -4.81 23.30 9.79
C GLU A 595 -5.41 23.32 11.19
N ASP A 596 -4.91 22.48 12.09
CA ASP A 596 -4.46 22.87 13.44
C ASP A 596 -3.65 21.73 14.08
N GLY A 597 -2.64 22.09 14.86
CA GLY A 597 -1.44 21.28 15.12
C GLY A 597 -1.52 20.10 16.11
N MET A 598 -0.54 19.21 15.91
CA MET A 598 0.01 18.09 16.71
C MET A 598 -0.73 16.74 16.73
N GLY A 599 -0.27 15.85 15.83
CA GLY A 599 -0.50 14.39 15.83
C GLY A 599 0.76 13.62 16.29
N VAL A 600 0.86 12.29 16.28
CA VAL A 600 0.07 11.21 15.66
C VAL A 600 0.40 9.91 16.43
N PHE A 601 -0.53 8.96 16.63
CA PHE A 601 -0.12 7.55 16.62
C PHE A 601 -1.03 6.73 15.73
N ASP A 602 -0.50 6.28 14.59
CA ASP A 602 -1.27 5.47 13.67
C ASP A 602 -0.49 4.28 13.07
N PRO A 603 -0.42 3.12 13.74
CA PRO A 603 0.42 1.99 13.33
C PRO A 603 -0.11 1.19 12.11
N PHE A 604 -0.87 1.84 11.22
CA PHE A 604 -1.63 1.36 10.05
C PHE A 604 -2.90 0.53 10.31
N THR A 605 -3.88 1.00 11.07
CA THR A 605 -4.06 2.36 11.56
C THR A 605 -4.71 2.37 12.95
N GLY A 606 -3.92 2.15 13.99
CA GLY A 606 -4.38 2.25 15.38
C GLY A 606 -4.61 3.67 15.92
N CYS A 607 -4.99 4.60 15.04
CA CYS A 607 -5.00 6.07 15.06
C CYS A 607 -5.17 6.78 16.44
N TRP A 608 -4.61 7.97 16.66
CA TRP A 608 -5.01 9.19 15.94
C TRP A 608 -3.88 10.04 15.40
N ALA A 609 -4.07 10.54 14.16
CA ALA A 609 -3.28 11.57 13.54
C ALA A 609 -4.08 12.87 13.45
N THR A 610 -3.44 14.00 13.76
CA THR A 610 -3.79 15.31 13.16
C THR A 610 -2.57 16.21 13.13
N SER A 611 -1.94 16.32 11.97
CA SER A 611 -1.50 17.59 11.39
C SER A 611 -1.16 17.34 9.94
#